data_AF-A0A378I4F0-F1
#
_entry.id   AF-A0A378I4F0-F1
#
_cell.length_a   1.000
_cell.length_b   1.000
_cell.length_c   1.000
_cell.angle_alpha   90.00
_cell.angle_beta   90.00
_cell.angle_gamma   90.00
#
_symmetry.space_group_name_H-M   'P 1'
#
loop_
_entity.id
_entity.type
_entity.pdbx_description
1 polymer ?
#
loop_
_entity_poly.entity_id
_entity_poly.type
_entity_poly.pdbx_seq_one_letter_code
_entity_poly.pdbx_strand_id
1 'polypeptide(L)'
;MKIRTISAFLLGSSVLFAANTFASQGAINSGFSKGYDLLPHDQYTLEGNWFSTRNLSCKVRAKGNEANPIIMTALKKRAIINGLIVPEGNAMTVVLHLGDTIHFELEARSKLSLMNNGEQLVNLNCS
;
A
#
# COMPACT_ATOMS: atom_id res chain seq x y z
N MET A 1 48.08 -49.67 37.36
CA MET A 1 48.13 -48.55 36.38
C MET A 1 47.66 -49.11 35.04
N LYS A 2 46.45 -48.76 34.59
CA LYS A 2 45.85 -49.21 33.32
C LYS A 2 45.32 -47.98 32.57
N ILE A 3 45.70 -47.88 31.30
CA ILE A 3 45.38 -46.80 30.36
C ILE A 3 44.10 -47.16 29.58
N ARG A 4 43.43 -46.12 29.03
CA ARG A 4 42.52 -46.07 27.85
C ARG A 4 41.09 -45.65 28.25
N THR A 5 40.36 -44.78 27.54
CA THR A 5 40.38 -44.41 26.11
C THR A 5 39.63 -43.09 25.87
N ILE A 6 39.90 -42.47 24.72
CA ILE A 6 39.37 -41.22 24.17
C ILE A 6 37.86 -41.30 23.90
N SER A 7 37.11 -40.21 24.16
CA SER A 7 35.85 -39.95 23.43
C SER A 7 35.80 -38.47 23.00
N ALA A 8 35.98 -38.25 21.71
CA ALA A 8 35.82 -36.97 21.04
C ALA A 8 34.33 -36.59 21.04
N PHE A 9 33.97 -35.50 21.71
CA PHE A 9 32.63 -34.92 21.63
C PHE A 9 32.64 -33.87 20.51
N LEU A 10 31.85 -34.14 19.47
CA LEU A 10 31.67 -33.29 18.29
C LEU A 10 31.13 -31.92 18.70
N LEU A 11 31.92 -30.87 18.48
CA LEU A 11 31.47 -29.48 18.55
C LEU A 11 30.62 -29.21 17.30
N GLY A 12 29.30 -29.18 17.48
CA GLY A 12 28.34 -28.82 16.43
C GLY A 12 28.44 -27.33 16.08
N SER A 13 28.99 -27.04 14.91
CA SER A 13 28.97 -25.70 14.32
C SER A 13 27.54 -25.38 13.85
N SER A 14 26.86 -24.48 14.56
CA SER A 14 25.62 -23.87 14.06
C SER A 14 25.99 -22.64 13.22
N VAL A 15 25.82 -22.77 11.90
CA VAL A 15 25.91 -21.63 10.98
C VAL A 15 24.60 -20.84 11.12
N LEU A 16 24.65 -19.72 11.82
CA LEU A 16 23.54 -18.77 11.84
C LEU A 16 23.49 -18.07 10.48
N PHE A 17 22.56 -18.52 9.63
CA PHE A 17 22.14 -17.76 8.45
C PHE A 17 21.36 -16.53 8.93
N ALA A 18 22.08 -15.44 9.22
CA ALA A 18 21.46 -14.13 9.37
C ALA A 18 20.99 -13.69 7.97
N ALA A 19 19.74 -13.96 7.65
CA ALA A 19 19.10 -13.41 6.46
C ALA A 19 19.06 -11.87 6.59
N ASN A 20 19.65 -11.17 5.62
CA ASN A 20 19.53 -9.73 5.51
C ASN A 20 18.06 -9.39 5.20
N THR A 21 17.29 -9.02 6.21
CA THR A 21 16.00 -8.39 6.01
C THR A 21 16.23 -7.00 5.45
N PHE A 22 16.23 -6.85 4.12
CA PHE A 22 16.10 -5.54 3.49
C PHE A 22 14.69 -5.01 3.77
N ALA A 23 14.54 -4.31 4.89
CA ALA A 23 13.40 -3.45 5.12
C ALA A 23 13.56 -2.21 4.23
N SER A 24 12.96 -2.24 3.05
CA SER A 24 12.69 -1.02 2.27
C SER A 24 11.61 -0.23 3.00
N GLN A 25 11.99 0.43 4.10
CA GLN A 25 11.18 1.50 4.66
C GLN A 25 11.51 2.77 3.88
N GLY A 26 10.87 2.89 2.72
CA GLY A 26 10.68 4.19 2.10
C GLY A 26 9.76 5.02 2.99
N ALA A 27 10.32 5.62 4.04
CA ALA A 27 9.70 6.76 4.68
C ALA A 27 9.54 7.81 3.57
N ILE A 28 8.30 8.02 3.14
CA ILE A 28 7.98 9.03 2.14
C ILE A 28 8.21 10.37 2.83
N ASN A 29 9.40 10.93 2.62
CA ASN A 29 9.70 12.30 2.95
C ASN A 29 8.63 13.18 2.28
N SER A 30 7.92 13.92 3.13
CA SER A 30 6.98 14.98 2.78
C SER A 30 7.65 15.96 1.82
N GLY A 31 7.30 15.87 0.53
CA GLY A 31 7.86 16.72 -0.53
C GLY A 31 7.84 16.10 -1.94
N PHE A 32 7.71 14.78 -2.06
CA PHE A 32 7.63 14.10 -3.36
C PHE A 32 6.20 13.70 -3.70
N SER A 33 5.66 14.27 -4.79
CA SER A 33 4.40 13.79 -5.35
C SER A 33 4.58 12.38 -5.90
N LYS A 34 3.78 11.42 -5.45
CA LYS A 34 3.81 10.03 -5.92
C LYS A 34 2.65 9.78 -6.87
N GLY A 35 2.99 9.35 -8.09
CA GLY A 35 2.04 8.88 -9.09
C GLY A 35 1.65 7.42 -8.83
N TYR A 36 0.38 7.12 -9.02
CA TYR A 36 -0.19 5.77 -8.98
C TYR A 36 -0.95 5.53 -10.28
N ASP A 37 -0.44 4.65 -11.12
CA ASP A 37 -1.08 4.25 -12.37
C ASP A 37 -2.11 3.15 -12.08
N LEU A 38 -3.36 3.38 -12.45
CA LEU A 38 -4.47 2.45 -12.37
C LEU A 38 -4.84 2.05 -13.80
N LEU A 39 -4.26 0.94 -14.26
CA LEU A 39 -4.62 0.34 -15.55
C LEU A 39 -6.10 -0.07 -15.56
N PRO A 40 -6.74 -0.16 -16.73
CA PRO A 40 -8.12 -0.66 -16.84
C PRO A 40 -8.28 -2.01 -16.14
N HIS A 41 -9.30 -2.13 -15.29
CA HIS A 41 -9.65 -3.32 -14.51
C HIS A 41 -8.56 -3.78 -13.52
N ASP A 42 -7.53 -2.97 -13.30
CA ASP A 42 -6.46 -3.29 -12.37
C ASP A 42 -6.76 -2.77 -10.96
N GLN A 43 -6.19 -3.47 -9.97
CA GLN A 43 -6.38 -3.19 -8.56
C GLN A 43 -5.07 -2.76 -7.90
N TYR A 44 -5.08 -1.56 -7.31
CA TYR A 44 -3.97 -1.03 -6.54
C TYR A 44 -4.34 -0.90 -5.07
N THR A 45 -3.42 -1.22 -4.15
CA THR A 45 -3.65 -1.05 -2.71
C THR A 45 -2.87 0.13 -2.17
N LEU A 46 -3.58 1.11 -1.63
CA LEU A 46 -3.01 2.18 -0.81
C LEU A 46 -2.93 1.73 0.65
N GLU A 47 -1.75 1.86 1.24
CA GLU A 47 -1.51 1.53 2.64
C GLU A 47 -1.39 2.80 3.49
N GLY A 48 -2.04 2.78 4.67
CA GLY A 48 -1.85 3.78 5.70
C GLY A 48 -0.47 3.68 6.37
N ASN A 49 -0.07 4.73 7.09
CA ASN A 49 1.18 4.71 7.85
C ASN A 49 1.10 3.72 9.01
N TRP A 50 2.25 3.30 9.56
CA TRP A 50 2.24 2.32 10.64
C TRP A 50 1.72 2.86 11.98
N PHE A 51 2.03 4.12 12.30
CA PHE A 51 1.76 4.72 13.61
C PHE A 51 0.82 5.94 13.58
N SER A 52 0.43 6.41 12.41
CA SER A 52 -0.38 7.64 12.26
C SER A 52 -1.38 7.52 11.12
N THR A 53 -2.37 8.42 11.10
CA THR A 53 -3.23 8.62 9.94
C THR A 53 -2.40 9.19 8.78
N ARG A 54 -2.60 8.66 7.59
CA ARG A 54 -1.99 9.13 6.35
C ARG A 54 -3.04 9.88 5.54
N ASN A 55 -2.82 11.18 5.33
CA ASN A 55 -3.66 12.01 4.49
C ASN A 55 -3.00 12.16 3.12
N LEU A 56 -3.79 12.01 2.05
CA LEU A 56 -3.33 12.14 0.67
C LEU A 56 -4.28 13.05 -0.09
N SER A 57 -3.73 13.98 -0.85
CA SER A 57 -4.48 14.78 -1.82
C SER A 57 -4.00 14.42 -3.22
N CYS A 58 -4.86 13.78 -4.00
CA CYS A 58 -4.49 13.21 -5.30
C CYS A 58 -5.20 13.93 -6.43
N LYS A 59 -4.43 14.44 -7.39
CA LYS A 59 -4.98 15.01 -8.63
C LYS A 59 -5.09 13.92 -9.70
N VAL A 60 -6.25 13.83 -10.33
CA VAL A 60 -6.55 12.87 -11.38
C VAL A 60 -5.94 13.33 -12.70
N ARG A 61 -5.18 12.44 -13.33
CA ARG A 61 -4.63 12.58 -14.68
C ARG A 61 -5.11 11.38 -15.49
N ALA A 62 -5.86 11.61 -16.56
CA ALA A 62 -6.38 10.57 -17.43
C ALA A 62 -6.08 10.91 -18.90
N LYS A 63 -6.08 9.88 -19.76
CA LYS A 63 -5.89 10.07 -21.20
C LYS A 63 -7.24 10.38 -21.86
N GLY A 64 -7.74 11.60 -21.67
CA GLY A 64 -9.02 12.05 -22.20
C GLY A 64 -9.90 12.69 -21.12
N ASN A 65 -11.12 13.06 -21.48
CA ASN A 65 -12.12 13.67 -20.59
C ASN A 65 -13.28 12.70 -20.26
N GLU A 66 -13.11 11.42 -20.52
CA GLU A 66 -14.13 10.42 -20.21
C GLU A 66 -14.24 10.22 -18.69
N ALA A 67 -15.44 9.80 -18.25
CA ALA A 67 -15.74 9.48 -16.87
C ALA A 67 -15.04 8.16 -16.49
N ASN A 68 -14.26 8.16 -15.41
CA ASN A 68 -13.52 6.98 -14.96
C ASN A 68 -14.08 6.50 -13.62
N PRO A 69 -14.92 5.45 -13.60
CA PRO A 69 -15.45 4.91 -12.36
C PRO A 69 -14.35 4.15 -11.62
N ILE A 70 -13.98 4.62 -10.43
CA ILE A 70 -13.05 3.94 -9.53
C ILE A 70 -13.84 3.33 -8.37
N ILE A 71 -13.71 2.03 -8.18
CA ILE A 71 -14.26 1.31 -7.03
C ILE A 71 -13.21 1.33 -5.91
N MET A 72 -13.61 1.77 -4.74
CA MET A 72 -12.74 1.95 -3.58
C MET A 72 -13.24 1.10 -2.43
N THR A 73 -12.45 0.12 -2.00
CA THR A 73 -12.85 -0.85 -0.97
C THR A 73 -11.94 -0.75 0.23
N ALA A 74 -12.49 -0.49 1.41
CA ALA A 74 -11.73 -0.46 2.65
C ALA A 74 -11.42 -1.90 3.11
N LEU A 75 -10.27 -2.43 2.71
CA LEU A 75 -9.87 -3.82 2.96
C LEU A 75 -9.50 -4.06 4.43
N LYS A 76 -9.00 -3.03 5.12
CA LYS A 76 -8.61 -3.10 6.53
C LYS A 76 -8.75 -1.74 7.18
N LYS A 77 -9.47 -1.69 8.30
CA LYS A 77 -9.94 -0.47 8.97
C LYS A 77 -10.77 0.42 8.03
N ARG A 78 -11.37 1.46 8.59
CA ARG A 78 -12.09 2.46 7.78
C ARG A 78 -11.12 3.33 6.98
N ALA A 79 -11.61 3.82 5.86
CA ALA A 79 -11.00 4.92 5.11
C ALA A 79 -11.98 6.09 5.04
N ILE A 80 -11.47 7.30 4.87
CA ILE A 80 -12.30 8.48 4.58
C ILE A 80 -11.93 8.95 3.18
N ILE A 81 -12.94 9.09 2.31
CA ILE A 81 -12.78 9.44 0.90
C ILE A 81 -13.63 10.67 0.63
N ASN A 82 -13.00 11.80 0.32
CA ASN A 82 -13.67 13.10 0.19
C ASN A 82 -14.58 13.44 1.41
N GLY A 83 -14.13 13.12 2.62
CA GLY A 83 -14.89 13.31 3.86
C GLY A 83 -15.94 12.24 4.17
N LEU A 84 -16.21 11.31 3.25
CA LEU A 84 -17.15 10.22 3.46
C LEU A 84 -16.46 9.02 4.09
N ILE A 85 -17.02 8.50 5.18
CA ILE A 85 -16.49 7.34 5.89
C ILE A 85 -16.89 6.07 5.13
N VAL A 86 -15.89 5.28 4.76
CA VAL A 86 -16.02 3.94 4.19
C VAL A 86 -15.59 2.92 5.25
N PRO A 87 -16.53 2.20 5.90
CA PRO A 87 -16.20 1.18 6.88
C PRO A 87 -15.43 0.01 6.27
N GLU A 88 -14.67 -0.71 7.10
CA GLU A 88 -13.98 -1.94 6.69
C GLU A 88 -14.95 -2.95 6.08
N GLY A 89 -14.54 -3.59 4.98
CA GLY A 89 -15.34 -4.54 4.21
C GLY A 89 -16.30 -3.90 3.21
N ASN A 90 -16.57 -2.59 3.32
CA ASN A 90 -17.45 -1.88 2.41
C ASN A 90 -16.68 -1.24 1.24
N ALA A 91 -17.42 -0.99 0.17
CA ALA A 91 -16.93 -0.32 -1.02
C ALA A 91 -17.78 0.91 -1.35
N MET A 92 -17.17 1.86 -2.04
CA MET A 92 -17.87 2.97 -2.70
C MET A 92 -17.33 3.14 -4.12
N THR A 93 -18.15 3.67 -5.02
CA THR A 93 -17.74 4.01 -6.38
C THR A 93 -17.70 5.53 -6.52
N VAL A 94 -16.59 6.04 -7.05
CA VAL A 94 -16.43 7.46 -7.39
C VAL A 94 -16.17 7.56 -8.87
N VAL A 95 -16.92 8.43 -9.55
CA VAL A 95 -16.67 8.75 -10.96
C VAL A 95 -15.71 9.94 -11.01
N LEU A 96 -14.50 9.69 -11.52
CA LEU A 96 -13.44 10.69 -11.60
C LEU A 96 -13.29 11.23 -13.03
N HIS A 97 -13.10 12.55 -13.14
CA HIS A 97 -12.80 13.25 -14.39
C HIS A 97 -11.38 13.81 -14.36
N LEU A 98 -10.87 14.17 -15.54
CA LEU A 98 -9.57 14.80 -15.67
C LEU A 98 -9.50 16.10 -14.86
N GLY A 99 -8.49 16.22 -14.00
CA GLY A 99 -8.28 17.42 -13.19
C GLY A 99 -8.98 17.41 -11.83
N ASP A 100 -9.87 16.44 -11.59
CA ASP A 100 -10.50 16.25 -10.28
C ASP A 100 -9.44 16.04 -9.19
N THR A 101 -9.79 16.44 -7.96
CA THR A 101 -8.97 16.18 -6.78
C THR A 101 -9.75 15.28 -5.84
N ILE A 102 -9.09 14.20 -5.40
CA ILE A 102 -9.62 13.27 -4.43
C ILE A 102 -8.77 13.28 -3.17
N HIS A 103 -9.43 13.30 -2.02
CA HIS A 103 -8.80 13.30 -0.71
C HIS A 103 -9.02 11.96 -0.03
N PHE A 104 -7.94 11.38 0.46
CA PHE A 104 -7.96 10.14 1.24
C PHE A 104 -7.42 10.40 2.65
N GLU A 105 -8.12 9.93 3.66
CA GLU A 105 -7.60 9.79 5.02
C GLU A 105 -7.60 8.31 5.40
N LEU A 106 -6.39 7.78 5.57
CA LEU A 106 -6.15 6.37 5.83
C LEU A 106 -5.69 6.22 7.28
N GLU A 107 -6.45 5.51 8.11
CA GLU A 107 -6.04 5.24 9.48
C GLU A 107 -4.72 4.47 9.56
N ALA A 108 -4.06 4.51 10.72
CA ALA A 108 -2.84 3.77 10.95
C ALA A 108 -3.03 2.28 10.64
N ARG A 109 -2.18 1.73 9.75
CA ARG A 109 -2.17 0.34 9.28
C ARG A 109 -3.43 -0.07 8.51
N SER A 110 -4.19 0.89 7.99
CA SER A 110 -5.33 0.63 7.10
C SER A 110 -4.87 0.21 5.70
N LYS A 111 -5.77 -0.41 4.95
CA LYS A 111 -5.57 -0.78 3.54
C LYS A 111 -6.81 -0.40 2.75
N LEU A 112 -6.61 0.41 1.70
CA LEU A 112 -7.65 0.82 0.77
C LEU A 112 -7.32 0.26 -0.61
N SER A 113 -8.25 -0.52 -1.17
CA SER A 113 -8.19 -0.97 -2.56
C SER A 113 -8.75 0.11 -3.47
N LEU A 114 -8.08 0.38 -4.58
CA LEU A 114 -8.54 1.19 -5.68
C LEU A 114 -8.59 0.30 -6.92
N MET A 115 -9.75 0.12 -7.52
CA MET A 115 -9.93 -0.61 -8.77
C MET A 115 -10.47 0.32 -9.84
N ASN A 116 -9.77 0.42 -10.95
CA ASN A 116 -10.26 1.18 -12.09
C ASN A 116 -11.27 0.34 -12.86
N ASN A 117 -12.55 0.68 -12.75
CA ASN A 117 -13.65 -0.02 -13.42
C ASN A 117 -13.99 0.61 -14.79
N GLY A 118 -13.12 1.47 -15.31
CA GLY A 118 -13.20 2.05 -16.64
C GLY A 118 -12.22 1.40 -17.62
N GLU A 119 -12.31 1.83 -18.88
CA GLU A 119 -11.51 1.29 -20.00
C GLU A 119 -10.22 2.08 -20.27
N GLN A 120 -10.01 3.21 -19.58
CA GLN A 120 -8.87 4.09 -19.77
C GLN A 120 -7.92 4.05 -18.57
N LEU A 121 -6.63 4.26 -18.82
CA LEU A 121 -5.64 4.46 -17.76
C LEU A 121 -5.95 5.74 -16.97
N VAL A 122 -5.99 5.60 -15.64
CA VAL A 122 -6.08 6.72 -14.70
C VAL A 122 -4.81 6.78 -13.87
N ASN A 123 -4.15 7.94 -13.83
CA ASN A 123 -3.04 8.22 -12.94
C ASN A 123 -3.53 9.13 -11.80
N LEU A 124 -3.26 8.72 -10.56
CA LEU A 124 -3.46 9.54 -9.37
C LEU A 124 -2.12 10.10 -8.92
N ASN A 125 -1.94 11.42 -9.04
CA ASN A 125 -0.74 12.08 -8.55
C ASN A 125 -0.99 12.67 -7.16
N CYS A 126 -0.46 12.03 -6.13
CA CYS A 126 -0.73 12.35 -4.73
C CYS A 126 0.43 13.09 -4.06
N SER A 127 0.11 14.11 -3.27
CA SER A 127 1.03 14.78 -2.33
C SER A 127 0.75 14.39 -0.88
#